data_AF-A0A944CP97-F1
#
_entry.id   AF-A0A944CP97-F1
#
_cell.length_a   1.000
_cell.length_b   1.000
_cell.length_c   1.000
_cell.angle_alpha   90.00
_cell.angle_beta   90.00
_cell.angle_gamma   90.00
#
_symmetry.space_group_name_H-M   'P 1'
#
loop_
_entity.id
_entity.type
_entity.pdbx_description
1 polymer ?
#
loop_
_entity_poly.entity_id
_entity_poly.type
_entity_poly.pdbx_seq_one_letter_code
_entity_poly.pdbx_strand_id
1 'polypeptide(L)'
;MEFILHLALSILSLYLLTVLLPTVLPIYKWLYLSSVIIVLLIDGYFLITKQGKLMKVNRMALLYLAALLLLALAIFYTTKMIVLTDTYGFEGLLNEHLETAKYIFFFISFAQPILLPIPEAVTVPGASAVFGPATAAAIAFLGTLLGITAMFFAARYGGRKFTSKMIKEDQLEKYQNYVSKNETLIMFLLFIVPILPDEIICVGAGIGKVAPKRFLLIASVSKFFTASLLAYSVQLAENFPISGTQLMIGISAAVLIIFVISSLTKKALNKERGL
;
A
#
# COMPACT_ATOMS: atom_id res chain seq x y z
N MET A 1 -11.16 -22.49 -24.10
CA MET A 1 -11.77 -21.16 -24.32
C MET A 1 -11.22 -20.10 -23.36
N GLU A 2 -11.17 -20.36 -22.04
CA GLU A 2 -10.71 -19.35 -21.06
C GLU A 2 -9.25 -18.89 -21.24
N PHE A 3 -8.32 -19.77 -21.59
CA PHE A 3 -6.92 -19.38 -21.85
C PHE A 3 -6.76 -18.42 -23.03
N ILE A 4 -7.54 -18.61 -24.10
CA ILE A 4 -7.53 -17.73 -25.28
C ILE A 4 -8.05 -16.33 -24.90
N LEU A 5 -9.08 -16.27 -24.04
CA LEU A 5 -9.59 -15.00 -23.52
C LEU A 5 -8.52 -14.28 -22.68
N HIS A 6 -7.79 -15.00 -21.82
CA HIS A 6 -6.73 -14.41 -20.98
C HIS A 6 -5.58 -13.89 -21.84
N LEU A 7 -5.18 -14.65 -22.87
CA LEU A 7 -4.18 -14.23 -23.84
C LEU A 7 -4.65 -12.96 -24.58
N ALA A 8 -5.89 -12.93 -25.07
CA ALA A 8 -6.42 -11.75 -25.75
C ALA A 8 -6.48 -10.51 -24.85
N LEU A 9 -6.94 -10.67 -23.59
CA LEU A 9 -7.02 -9.57 -22.62
C LEU A 9 -5.64 -9.03 -22.25
N SER A 10 -4.67 -9.92 -22.08
CA SER A 10 -3.29 -9.54 -21.77
C SER A 10 -2.66 -8.73 -22.90
N ILE A 11 -2.76 -9.21 -24.15
CA ILE A 11 -2.28 -8.52 -25.36
C ILE A 11 -2.95 -7.15 -25.49
N LEU A 12 -4.28 -7.09 -25.34
CA LEU A 12 -5.03 -5.83 -25.38
C LEU A 12 -4.52 -4.85 -24.32
N SER A 13 -4.33 -5.31 -23.08
CA SER A 13 -3.89 -4.46 -21.99
C SER A 13 -2.44 -3.94 -22.18
N LEU A 14 -1.56 -4.76 -22.76
CA LEU A 14 -0.21 -4.38 -23.14
C LEU A 14 -0.22 -3.31 -24.24
N TYR A 15 -1.10 -3.45 -25.23
CA TYR A 15 -1.29 -2.46 -26.27
C TYR A 15 -1.80 -1.12 -25.68
N LEU A 16 -2.83 -1.17 -24.84
CA LEU A 16 -3.37 0.00 -24.14
C LEU A 16 -2.29 0.72 -23.31
N LEU A 17 -1.45 -0.01 -22.58
CA LEU A 17 -0.39 0.58 -21.75
C LEU A 17 0.73 1.24 -22.58
N THR A 18 1.12 0.61 -23.68
CA THR A 18 2.29 1.05 -24.47
C THR A 18 1.96 2.14 -25.48
N VAL A 19 0.76 2.08 -26.08
CA VAL A 19 0.34 3.01 -27.15
C VAL A 19 -0.45 4.19 -26.59
N LEU A 20 -1.41 3.96 -25.68
CA LEU A 20 -2.31 5.01 -25.20
C LEU A 20 -1.80 5.73 -23.95
N LEU A 21 -0.81 5.17 -23.24
CA LEU A 21 -0.19 5.75 -22.03
C LEU A 21 1.33 6.00 -22.25
N PRO A 22 1.73 6.82 -23.24
CA PRO A 22 3.14 7.01 -23.58
C PRO A 22 3.95 7.66 -22.45
N THR A 23 3.33 8.56 -21.68
CA THR A 23 3.96 9.37 -20.62
C THR A 23 4.11 8.65 -19.28
N VAL A 24 3.56 7.46 -19.11
CA VAL A 24 3.72 6.69 -17.86
C VAL A 24 5.19 6.32 -17.65
N LEU A 25 5.70 6.56 -16.44
CA LEU A 25 7.08 6.25 -16.06
C LEU A 25 7.42 4.78 -16.39
N PRO A 26 8.64 4.49 -16.89
CA PRO A 26 9.03 3.14 -17.32
C PRO A 26 8.84 2.09 -16.22
N ILE A 27 9.07 2.45 -14.96
CA ILE A 27 8.97 1.52 -13.83
C ILE A 27 7.56 0.95 -13.64
N TYR A 28 6.52 1.77 -13.83
CA TYR A 28 5.12 1.29 -13.75
C TYR A 28 4.77 0.42 -14.95
N LYS A 29 5.34 0.70 -16.13
CA LYS A 29 5.18 -0.16 -17.31
C LYS A 29 5.78 -1.54 -17.06
N TRP A 30 6.99 -1.60 -16.50
CA TRP A 30 7.65 -2.85 -16.14
C TRP A 30 6.94 -3.62 -15.03
N LEU A 31 6.41 -2.94 -14.02
CA LEU A 31 5.60 -3.56 -12.96
C LEU A 31 4.29 -4.17 -13.48
N TYR A 32 3.57 -3.45 -14.35
CA TYR A 32 2.36 -3.99 -14.97
C TYR A 32 2.68 -5.19 -15.87
N LEU A 33 3.75 -5.09 -16.67
CA LEU A 33 4.19 -6.15 -17.57
C LEU A 33 4.62 -7.41 -16.83
N SER A 34 5.36 -7.28 -15.71
CA SER A 34 5.71 -8.41 -14.86
C SER A 34 4.49 -9.06 -14.22
N SER A 35 3.50 -8.27 -13.78
CA SER A 35 2.25 -8.80 -13.21
C SER A 35 1.44 -9.61 -14.23
N VAL A 36 1.34 -9.14 -15.49
CA VAL A 36 0.66 -9.85 -16.58
C VAL A 36 1.38 -11.15 -16.94
N ILE A 37 2.72 -11.14 -17.00
CA ILE A 37 3.52 -12.34 -17.26
C ILE A 37 3.31 -13.38 -16.16
N ILE A 38 3.33 -12.98 -14.90
CA ILE A 38 3.10 -13.89 -13.76
C ILE A 38 1.72 -14.56 -13.89
N VAL A 39 0.68 -13.79 -14.22
CA VAL A 39 -0.67 -14.31 -14.40
C VAL A 39 -0.74 -15.31 -15.56
N LEU A 40 -0.07 -15.05 -16.69
CA LEU A 40 -0.01 -15.96 -17.84
C LEU A 40 0.78 -17.25 -17.55
N LEU A 41 1.86 -17.17 -16.75
CA LEU A 41 2.61 -18.34 -16.31
C LEU A 41 1.76 -19.24 -15.40
N ILE A 42 0.99 -18.63 -14.50
CA ILE A 42 0.03 -19.34 -13.64
C ILE A 42 -1.07 -20.01 -14.48
N ASP A 43 -1.59 -19.31 -15.50
CA ASP A 43 -2.55 -19.89 -16.44
C ASP A 43 -1.98 -21.08 -17.22
N GLY A 44 -0.74 -20.99 -17.69
CA GLY A 44 -0.05 -22.09 -18.36
C GLY A 44 0.10 -23.31 -17.44
N TYR A 45 0.49 -23.10 -16.19
CA TYR A 45 0.58 -24.15 -15.18
C TYR A 45 -0.78 -24.81 -14.89
N PHE A 46 -1.86 -24.02 -14.77
CA PHE A 46 -3.21 -24.55 -14.55
C PHE A 46 -3.79 -25.29 -15.75
N LEU A 47 -3.38 -24.92 -16.96
CA LEU A 47 -3.76 -25.62 -18.18
C LEU A 47 -3.10 -27.00 -18.28
N ILE A 48 -1.82 -27.10 -17.90
CA ILE A 48 -1.07 -28.37 -17.85
C ILE A 48 -1.63 -29.29 -16.76
N THR A 49 -1.96 -28.74 -15.59
CA THR A 49 -2.50 -29.52 -14.45
C THR A 49 -4.01 -29.79 -14.52
N LYS A 50 -4.69 -29.36 -15.60
CA LYS A 50 -6.15 -29.50 -15.83
C LYS A 50 -7.04 -28.97 -14.68
N GLN A 51 -6.60 -27.94 -13.97
CA GLN A 51 -7.32 -27.36 -12.83
C GLN A 51 -8.26 -26.21 -13.23
N GLY A 52 -9.29 -26.51 -14.03
CA GLY A 52 -10.18 -25.49 -14.62
C GLY A 52 -10.95 -24.59 -13.63
N LYS A 53 -11.13 -24.98 -12.37
CA LYS A 53 -11.74 -24.11 -11.33
C LYS A 53 -10.84 -22.93 -10.94
N LEU A 54 -9.52 -23.12 -10.93
CA LEU A 54 -8.56 -22.07 -10.55
C LEU A 54 -8.33 -21.06 -11.67
N MET A 55 -8.53 -21.46 -12.93
CA MET A 55 -8.52 -20.53 -14.07
C MET A 55 -9.55 -19.40 -13.91
N LYS A 56 -10.72 -19.69 -13.31
CA LYS A 56 -11.74 -18.68 -13.03
C LYS A 56 -11.31 -17.66 -11.97
N VAL A 57 -10.49 -18.07 -11.00
CA VAL A 57 -9.92 -17.15 -9.99
C VAL A 57 -8.88 -16.25 -10.64
N ASN A 58 -8.04 -16.83 -11.51
CA ASN A 58 -7.03 -16.06 -12.25
C ASN A 58 -7.66 -15.05 -13.22
N ARG A 59 -8.83 -15.38 -13.79
CA ARG A 59 -9.64 -14.45 -14.59
C ARG A 59 -10.02 -13.19 -13.82
N MET A 60 -10.38 -13.31 -12.53
CA MET A 60 -10.72 -12.15 -11.71
C MET A 60 -9.51 -11.23 -11.49
N ALA A 61 -8.31 -11.81 -11.31
CA ALA A 61 -7.07 -11.03 -11.20
C ALA A 61 -6.75 -10.26 -12.48
N LEU A 62 -6.92 -10.89 -13.65
CA LEU A 62 -6.77 -10.25 -14.96
C LEU A 62 -7.77 -9.12 -15.19
N LEU A 63 -9.04 -9.32 -14.80
CA LEU A 63 -10.07 -8.29 -14.88
C LEU A 63 -9.78 -7.11 -13.95
N TYR A 64 -9.23 -7.36 -12.77
CA TYR A 64 -8.84 -6.30 -11.84
C TYR A 64 -7.68 -5.46 -12.40
N LEU A 65 -6.66 -6.10 -12.97
CA LEU A 65 -5.55 -5.41 -13.65
C LEU A 65 -6.06 -4.59 -14.85
N ALA A 66 -6.96 -5.15 -15.66
CA ALA A 66 -7.56 -4.45 -16.79
C ALA A 66 -8.42 -3.25 -16.35
N ALA A 67 -9.19 -3.39 -15.27
CA ALA A 67 -9.97 -2.30 -14.70
C ALA A 67 -9.09 -1.16 -14.17
N LEU A 68 -7.98 -1.50 -13.50
CA LEU A 68 -7.01 -0.52 -13.01
C LEU A 68 -6.33 0.22 -14.18
N LEU A 69 -5.99 -0.49 -15.25
CA LEU A 69 -5.46 0.10 -16.48
C LEU A 69 -6.46 1.03 -17.16
N LEU A 70 -7.73 0.61 -17.27
CA LEU A 70 -8.80 1.42 -17.84
C LEU A 70 -9.06 2.68 -17.01
N LEU A 71 -9.00 2.58 -15.68
CA LEU A 71 -9.10 3.72 -14.79
C LEU A 71 -7.94 4.70 -15.01
N ALA A 72 -6.70 4.21 -15.10
CA ALA A 72 -5.54 5.04 -15.40
C ALA A 72 -5.65 5.72 -16.78
N LEU A 73 -6.18 5.00 -17.79
CA LEU A 73 -6.41 5.52 -19.13
C LEU A 73 -7.52 6.58 -19.13
N ALA A 74 -8.62 6.35 -18.40
CA ALA A 74 -9.68 7.32 -18.23
C ALA A 74 -9.14 8.62 -17.59
N ILE A 75 -8.41 8.51 -16.48
CA ILE A 75 -7.77 9.66 -15.81
C ILE A 75 -6.84 10.41 -16.76
N PHE A 76 -6.01 9.69 -17.53
CA PHE A 76 -5.07 10.30 -18.47
C PHE A 76 -5.77 11.08 -19.59
N TYR A 77 -6.79 10.48 -20.22
CA TYR A 77 -7.50 11.12 -21.33
C TYR A 77 -8.47 12.21 -20.88
N THR A 78 -9.11 12.08 -19.71
CA THR A 78 -9.90 13.18 -19.15
C THR A 78 -9.00 14.37 -18.84
N THR A 79 -7.82 14.12 -18.27
CA THR A 79 -6.82 15.17 -18.02
C THR A 79 -6.37 15.84 -19.33
N LYS A 80 -6.07 15.06 -20.37
CA LYS A 80 -5.65 15.59 -21.68
C LYS A 80 -6.77 16.39 -22.38
N MET A 81 -8.02 15.94 -22.28
CA MET A 81 -9.18 16.64 -22.84
C MET A 81 -9.45 17.96 -22.11
N ILE A 82 -9.37 17.99 -20.79
CA ILE A 82 -9.57 19.22 -20.00
C ILE A 82 -8.52 20.28 -20.37
N VAL A 83 -7.26 19.88 -20.59
CA VAL A 83 -6.18 20.77 -21.03
C VAL A 83 -6.39 21.35 -22.45
N LEU A 84 -7.16 20.67 -23.30
CA LEU A 84 -7.43 21.12 -24.67
C LEU A 84 -8.65 22.03 -24.79
N THR A 85 -9.51 22.08 -23.76
CA THR A 85 -10.84 22.71 -23.86
C THR A 85 -10.93 24.08 -23.17
N ASP A 86 -10.01 24.43 -22.26
CA ASP A 86 -10.03 25.70 -21.51
C ASP A 86 -8.72 26.50 -21.66
N THR A 87 -8.85 27.81 -21.87
CA THR A 87 -7.73 28.78 -21.93
C THR A 87 -7.14 29.14 -20.57
N TYR A 88 -7.67 28.56 -19.49
CA TYR A 88 -7.02 28.51 -18.18
C TYR A 88 -6.19 27.23 -18.13
N GLY A 89 -4.87 27.35 -18.16
CA GLY A 89 -3.96 26.21 -18.15
C GLY A 89 -4.23 25.24 -17.00
N PHE A 90 -3.69 24.02 -17.10
CA PHE A 90 -3.80 22.96 -16.08
C PHE A 90 -3.53 23.47 -14.65
N GLU A 91 -2.62 24.43 -14.49
CA GLU A 91 -2.31 25.11 -13.23
C GLU A 91 -3.48 25.93 -12.64
N GLY A 92 -4.30 26.57 -13.46
CA GLY A 92 -5.47 27.34 -13.01
C GLY A 92 -6.58 26.44 -12.47
N LEU A 93 -6.89 25.36 -13.20
CA LEU A 93 -7.85 24.35 -12.77
C LEU A 93 -7.37 23.58 -11.53
N LEU A 94 -6.06 23.29 -11.46
CA LEU A 94 -5.45 22.65 -10.30
C LEU A 94 -5.54 23.56 -9.07
N ASN A 95 -5.28 24.86 -9.22
CA ASN A 95 -5.37 25.84 -8.13
C ASN A 95 -6.80 26.04 -7.63
N GLU A 96 -7.80 26.00 -8.51
CA GLU A 96 -9.21 26.16 -8.12
C GLU A 96 -9.77 24.92 -7.38
N HIS A 97 -9.26 23.72 -7.70
CA HIS A 97 -9.66 22.46 -7.07
C HIS A 97 -8.67 21.89 -6.05
N LEU A 98 -7.58 22.61 -5.76
CA LEU A 98 -6.52 22.16 -4.86
C LEU A 98 -7.05 21.92 -3.44
N GLU A 99 -7.95 22.79 -2.97
CA GLU A 99 -8.61 22.64 -1.68
C GLU A 99 -9.52 21.41 -1.65
N THR A 100 -10.33 21.18 -2.68
CA THR A 100 -11.18 19.98 -2.79
C THR A 100 -10.34 18.70 -2.82
N ALA A 101 -9.21 18.73 -3.53
CA ALA A 101 -8.29 17.61 -3.62
C ALA A 101 -7.64 17.26 -2.27
N LYS A 102 -7.34 18.26 -1.42
CA LYS A 102 -6.89 18.06 -0.03
C LYS A 102 -7.93 17.32 0.81
N TYR A 103 -9.22 17.69 0.70
CA TYR A 103 -10.30 16.99 1.42
C TYR A 103 -10.47 15.55 0.93
N ILE A 104 -10.45 15.33 -0.38
CA ILE A 104 -10.52 13.97 -0.95
C ILE A 104 -9.34 13.13 -0.44
N PHE A 105 -8.13 13.68 -0.45
CA PHE A 105 -6.95 13.00 0.06
C PHE A 105 -7.08 12.68 1.56
N PHE A 106 -7.57 13.62 2.37
CA PHE A 106 -7.87 13.37 3.78
C PHE A 106 -8.82 12.18 3.98
N PHE A 107 -9.93 12.13 3.23
CA PHE A 107 -10.89 11.02 3.33
C PHE A 107 -10.32 9.69 2.84
N ILE A 108 -9.47 9.72 1.81
CA ILE A 108 -8.72 8.52 1.37
C ILE A 108 -7.81 8.05 2.51
N SER A 109 -6.99 8.92 3.09
CA SER A 109 -6.09 8.59 4.21
C SER A 109 -6.84 8.09 5.44
N PHE A 110 -8.02 8.64 5.73
CA PHE A 110 -8.90 8.16 6.79
C PHE A 110 -9.44 6.75 6.53
N ALA A 111 -9.84 6.46 5.28
CA ALA A 111 -10.45 5.19 4.92
C ALA A 111 -9.43 4.06 4.65
N GLN A 112 -8.17 4.40 4.35
CA GLN A 112 -7.05 3.44 4.16
C GLN A 112 -6.94 2.39 5.28
N PRO A 113 -6.78 2.77 6.55
CA PRO A 113 -6.66 1.80 7.64
C PRO A 113 -7.97 1.08 8.02
N ILE A 114 -9.10 1.38 7.36
CA ILE A 114 -10.41 0.83 7.69
C ILE A 114 -10.88 -0.16 6.61
N LEU A 115 -10.83 0.24 5.34
CA LEU A 115 -11.55 -0.45 4.25
C LEU A 115 -10.93 -0.30 2.86
N LEU A 116 -9.96 0.60 2.64
CA LEU A 116 -9.35 0.78 1.32
C LEU A 116 -8.03 0.01 1.22
N PRO A 117 -7.93 -0.99 0.32
CA PRO A 117 -6.69 -1.76 0.11
C PRO A 117 -5.68 -0.98 -0.76
N ILE A 118 -5.48 0.30 -0.46
CA ILE A 118 -4.56 1.19 -1.18
C ILE A 118 -3.37 1.49 -0.26
N PRO A 119 -2.13 1.14 -0.63
CA PRO A 119 -0.97 1.40 0.21
C PRO A 119 -0.72 2.91 0.41
N GLU A 120 -0.46 3.31 1.66
CA GLU A 120 -0.05 4.68 2.03
C GLU A 120 1.23 5.10 1.27
N ALA A 121 2.11 4.14 0.97
CA ALA A 121 3.34 4.33 0.19
C ALA A 121 3.10 4.78 -1.27
N VAL A 122 1.86 4.70 -1.78
CA VAL A 122 1.50 5.19 -3.11
C VAL A 122 0.77 6.53 -3.02
N THR A 123 -0.17 6.65 -2.08
CA THR A 123 -1.04 7.83 -1.97
C THR A 123 -0.29 9.05 -1.43
N VAL A 124 0.58 8.88 -0.44
CA VAL A 124 1.27 10.01 0.21
C VAL A 124 2.32 10.65 -0.71
N PRO A 125 3.20 9.90 -1.41
CA PRO A 125 4.10 10.50 -2.41
C PRO A 125 3.35 11.16 -3.57
N GLY A 126 2.24 10.54 -4.02
CA GLY A 126 1.39 11.11 -5.06
C GLY A 126 0.77 12.45 -4.65
N ALA A 127 0.25 12.54 -3.43
CA ALA A 127 -0.24 13.80 -2.87
C ALA A 127 0.87 14.82 -2.63
N SER A 128 2.07 14.39 -2.23
CA SER A 128 3.24 15.24 -2.05
C SER A 128 3.65 15.95 -3.35
N ALA A 129 3.58 15.25 -4.48
CA ALA A 129 3.86 15.83 -5.80
C ALA A 129 2.86 16.92 -6.21
N VAL A 130 1.64 16.94 -5.64
CA VAL A 130 0.58 17.89 -5.99
C VAL A 130 0.47 19.03 -4.96
N PHE A 131 0.54 18.73 -3.67
CA PHE A 131 0.28 19.70 -2.58
C PHE A 131 1.56 20.18 -1.87
N GLY A 132 2.71 19.60 -2.23
CA GLY A 132 3.96 19.75 -1.51
C GLY A 132 4.09 18.79 -0.32
N PRO A 133 5.33 18.47 0.10
CA PRO A 133 5.61 17.44 1.09
C PRO A 133 5.06 17.77 2.48
N ALA A 134 5.17 19.02 2.92
CA ALA A 134 4.67 19.43 4.24
C ALA A 134 3.14 19.29 4.35
N THR A 135 2.42 19.76 3.33
CA THR A 135 0.95 19.70 3.28
C THR A 135 0.46 18.26 3.19
N ALA A 136 1.07 17.46 2.32
CA ALA A 136 0.73 16.05 2.17
C ALA A 136 1.01 15.26 3.46
N ALA A 137 2.14 15.50 4.13
CA ALA A 137 2.47 14.87 5.41
C ALA A 137 1.42 15.20 6.48
N ALA A 138 1.02 16.46 6.60
CA ALA A 138 0.04 16.89 7.60
C ALA A 138 -1.33 16.26 7.36
N ILE A 139 -1.83 16.28 6.12
CA ILE A 139 -3.14 15.71 5.77
C ILE A 139 -3.14 14.19 5.94
N ALA A 140 -2.10 13.51 5.44
CA ALA A 140 -1.95 12.06 5.58
C ALA A 140 -1.88 11.66 7.06
N PHE A 141 -1.07 12.36 7.86
CA PHE A 141 -0.96 12.12 9.29
C PHE A 141 -2.31 12.22 9.99
N LEU A 142 -3.04 13.31 9.79
CA LEU A 142 -4.34 13.53 10.44
C LEU A 142 -5.39 12.51 9.97
N GLY A 143 -5.49 12.29 8.66
CA GLY A 143 -6.44 11.33 8.08
C GLY A 143 -6.17 9.92 8.62
N THR A 144 -4.94 9.43 8.46
CA THR A 144 -4.56 8.09 8.90
C THR A 144 -4.69 7.92 10.41
N LEU A 145 -4.30 8.92 11.22
CA LEU A 145 -4.43 8.87 12.68
C LEU A 145 -5.89 8.76 13.12
N LEU A 146 -6.80 9.50 12.48
CA LEU A 146 -8.23 9.40 12.76
C LEU A 146 -8.79 8.04 12.31
N GLY A 147 -8.34 7.54 11.17
CA GLY A 147 -8.74 6.23 10.64
C GLY A 147 -8.36 5.07 11.56
N ILE A 148 -7.08 4.99 11.97
CA ILE A 148 -6.61 3.96 12.91
C ILE A 148 -7.26 4.08 14.29
N THR A 149 -7.55 5.31 14.74
CA THR A 149 -8.26 5.54 16.01
C THR A 149 -9.69 5.02 15.93
N ALA A 150 -10.40 5.34 14.86
CA ALA A 150 -11.75 4.82 14.61
C ALA A 150 -11.74 3.29 14.57
N MET A 151 -10.77 2.71 13.85
CA MET A 151 -10.61 1.27 13.70
C MET A 151 -10.32 0.56 15.02
N PHE A 152 -9.43 1.12 15.85
CA PHE A 152 -9.11 0.63 17.19
C PHE A 152 -10.35 0.60 18.11
N PHE A 153 -11.12 1.68 18.15
CA PHE A 153 -12.32 1.73 18.99
C PHE A 153 -13.44 0.83 18.45
N ALA A 154 -13.60 0.76 17.13
CA ALA A 154 -14.54 -0.16 16.50
C ALA A 154 -14.22 -1.62 16.87
N ALA A 155 -12.94 -2.00 16.87
CA ALA A 155 -12.51 -3.32 17.32
C ALA A 155 -12.70 -3.55 18.83
N ARG A 156 -12.39 -2.53 19.66
CA ARG A 156 -12.50 -2.63 21.12
C ARG A 156 -13.94 -2.79 21.60
N TYR A 157 -14.89 -2.08 20.99
CA TYR A 157 -16.30 -2.11 21.39
C TYR A 157 -17.17 -3.05 20.53
N GLY A 158 -16.79 -3.31 19.28
CA GLY A 158 -17.54 -4.17 18.35
C GLY A 158 -17.44 -5.67 18.66
N GLY A 159 -16.47 -6.07 19.48
CA GLY A 159 -16.30 -7.45 19.94
C GLY A 159 -15.97 -8.45 18.82
N ARG A 160 -15.96 -9.74 19.17
CA ARG A 160 -15.41 -10.83 18.32
C ARG A 160 -16.14 -11.01 16.98
N LYS A 161 -17.43 -10.63 16.90
CA LYS A 161 -18.24 -10.71 15.66
C LYS A 161 -17.90 -9.61 14.64
N PHE A 162 -17.48 -8.44 15.09
CA PHE A 162 -17.05 -7.36 14.21
C PHE A 162 -15.66 -7.66 13.66
N THR A 163 -14.76 -8.11 14.53
CA THR A 163 -13.36 -8.33 14.20
C THR A 163 -13.14 -9.54 13.30
N SER A 164 -13.94 -10.61 13.44
CA SER A 164 -13.86 -11.80 12.57
C SER A 164 -14.26 -11.54 11.11
N LYS A 165 -15.00 -10.45 10.85
CA LYS A 165 -15.32 -10.01 9.48
C LYS A 165 -14.20 -9.20 8.84
N MET A 166 -13.38 -8.52 9.65
CA MET A 166 -12.32 -7.63 9.17
C MET A 166 -10.98 -8.35 9.06
N ILE A 167 -10.71 -9.29 9.95
CA ILE A 167 -9.47 -10.06 9.92
C ILE A 167 -9.71 -11.51 10.29
N LYS A 168 -8.89 -12.36 9.68
CA LYS A 168 -8.84 -13.80 9.98
C LYS A 168 -8.12 -14.06 11.30
N GLU A 169 -8.50 -15.13 11.98
CA GLU A 169 -7.95 -15.48 13.30
C GLU A 169 -6.42 -15.73 13.25
N ASP A 170 -5.89 -16.25 12.14
CA ASP A 170 -4.44 -16.48 11.95
C ASP A 170 -3.62 -15.18 12.00
N GLN A 171 -4.19 -14.09 11.47
CA GLN A 171 -3.55 -12.77 11.49
C GLN A 171 -3.58 -12.16 12.89
N LEU A 172 -4.66 -12.40 13.62
CA LEU A 172 -4.80 -11.97 15.01
C LEU A 172 -3.83 -12.74 15.93
N GLU A 173 -3.66 -14.03 15.70
CA GLU A 173 -2.70 -14.88 16.43
C GLU A 173 -1.27 -14.42 16.18
N LYS A 174 -0.91 -14.07 14.93
CA LYS A 174 0.40 -13.46 14.62
C LYS A 174 0.62 -12.19 15.42
N TYR A 175 -0.35 -11.27 15.44
CA TYR A 175 -0.27 -10.06 16.24
C TYR A 175 -0.02 -10.37 17.72
N GLN A 176 -0.80 -11.29 18.31
CA GLN A 176 -0.63 -11.69 19.72
C GLN A 176 0.75 -12.26 19.99
N ASN A 177 1.27 -13.09 19.09
CA ASN A 177 2.61 -13.66 19.19
C ASN A 177 3.70 -12.57 19.17
N TYR A 178 3.57 -11.55 18.32
CA TYR A 178 4.50 -10.42 18.33
C TYR A 178 4.41 -9.62 19.62
N VAL A 179 3.21 -9.23 20.04
CA VAL A 179 2.98 -8.31 21.17
C VAL A 179 3.27 -8.97 22.54
N SER A 180 3.21 -10.31 22.63
CA SER A 180 3.46 -11.09 23.86
C SER A 180 4.79 -10.82 24.58
N LYS A 181 5.82 -10.33 23.87
CA LYS A 181 7.15 -10.08 24.43
C LYS A 181 7.30 -8.67 25.01
N ASN A 182 6.77 -7.65 24.34
CA ASN A 182 6.80 -6.25 24.77
C ASN A 182 5.78 -5.42 23.97
N GLU A 183 4.62 -5.17 24.57
CA GLU A 183 3.45 -4.58 23.90
C GLU A 183 3.75 -3.20 23.28
N THR A 184 4.43 -2.32 24.01
CA THR A 184 4.65 -0.92 23.60
C THR A 184 5.66 -0.81 22.46
N LEU A 185 6.84 -1.41 22.62
CA LEU A 185 7.94 -1.26 21.67
C LEU A 185 7.61 -1.98 20.35
N ILE A 186 6.98 -3.15 20.43
CA ILE A 186 6.65 -3.95 19.25
C ILE A 186 5.53 -3.29 18.45
N MET A 187 4.53 -2.70 19.11
CA MET A 187 3.49 -1.95 18.42
C MET A 187 4.04 -0.70 17.72
N PHE A 188 4.96 0.03 18.37
CA PHE A 188 5.65 1.16 17.76
C PHE A 188 6.43 0.75 16.50
N LEU A 189 7.18 -0.36 16.59
CA LEU A 189 7.92 -0.91 15.45
C LEU A 189 6.99 -1.36 14.32
N LEU A 190 5.86 -1.99 14.63
CA LEU A 190 4.90 -2.48 13.63
C LEU A 190 4.21 -1.35 12.85
N PHE A 191 4.02 -0.17 13.46
CA PHE A 191 3.47 1.00 12.75
C PHE A 191 4.51 1.73 11.88
N ILE A 192 5.81 1.63 12.21
CA ILE A 192 6.89 2.23 11.42
C ILE A 192 7.33 1.29 10.30
N VAL A 193 7.53 0.02 10.62
CA VAL A 193 7.93 -1.03 9.69
C VAL A 193 6.68 -1.84 9.37
N PRO A 194 6.11 -1.73 8.15
CA PRO A 194 4.83 -2.34 7.80
C PRO A 194 4.97 -3.85 7.56
N ILE A 195 5.33 -4.60 8.60
CA ILE A 195 5.37 -6.08 8.60
C ILE A 195 3.95 -6.62 8.59
N LEU A 196 3.05 -5.93 9.31
CA LEU A 196 1.62 -6.23 9.35
C LEU A 196 0.85 -5.02 8.82
N PRO A 197 -0.22 -5.24 8.04
CA PRO A 197 -1.20 -4.20 7.74
C PRO A 197 -1.70 -3.48 8.99
N ASP A 198 -1.92 -2.17 8.89
CA ASP A 198 -2.39 -1.34 10.00
C ASP A 198 -3.69 -1.85 10.63
N GLU A 199 -4.58 -2.40 9.80
CA GLU A 199 -5.85 -3.01 10.21
C GLU A 199 -5.62 -4.09 11.28
N ILE A 200 -4.61 -4.94 11.08
CA ILE A 200 -4.26 -6.04 11.99
C ILE A 200 -3.78 -5.48 13.32
N ILE A 201 -2.93 -4.45 13.27
CA ILE A 201 -2.35 -3.81 14.45
C ILE A 201 -3.46 -3.13 15.28
N CYS A 202 -4.36 -2.39 14.62
CA CYS A 202 -5.44 -1.66 15.28
C CYS A 202 -6.47 -2.59 15.92
N VAL A 203 -6.90 -3.63 15.20
CA VAL A 203 -7.84 -4.61 15.74
C VAL A 203 -7.20 -5.43 16.84
N GLY A 204 -5.96 -5.89 16.63
CA GLY A 204 -5.19 -6.62 17.63
C GLY A 204 -5.08 -5.84 18.93
N ALA A 205 -4.74 -4.56 18.84
CA ALA A 205 -4.64 -3.66 20.00
C ALA A 205 -6.01 -3.43 20.66
N GLY A 206 -7.06 -3.27 19.86
CA GLY A 206 -8.43 -3.09 20.36
C GLY A 206 -8.94 -4.30 21.14
N ILE A 207 -8.78 -5.51 20.60
CA ILE A 207 -9.18 -6.78 21.25
C ILE A 207 -8.28 -7.08 22.45
N GLY A 208 -6.96 -6.83 22.32
CA GLY A 208 -5.98 -6.98 23.39
C GLY A 208 -6.19 -6.02 24.56
N LYS A 209 -7.21 -5.17 24.50
CA LYS A 209 -7.59 -4.18 25.51
C LYS A 209 -6.47 -3.19 25.87
N VAL A 210 -5.57 -2.91 24.93
CA VAL A 210 -4.52 -1.89 25.07
C VAL A 210 -5.12 -0.56 25.50
N ALA A 211 -4.45 0.15 26.41
CA ALA A 211 -4.95 1.41 26.92
C ALA A 211 -5.05 2.45 25.78
N PRO A 212 -6.21 3.12 25.57
CA PRO A 212 -6.40 4.05 24.44
C PRO A 212 -5.33 5.15 24.37
N LYS A 213 -4.94 5.71 25.53
CA LYS A 213 -3.87 6.71 25.61
C LYS A 213 -2.53 6.19 25.11
N ARG A 214 -2.19 4.93 25.43
CA ARG A 214 -0.93 4.30 24.98
C ARG A 214 -0.96 4.05 23.49
N PHE A 215 -2.06 3.46 23.00
CA PHE A 215 -2.25 3.23 21.56
C PHE A 215 -2.14 4.53 20.77
N LEU A 216 -2.87 5.58 21.17
CA LEU A 216 -2.86 6.87 20.49
C LEU A 216 -1.48 7.52 20.47
N LEU A 217 -0.73 7.46 21.57
CA LEU A 217 0.61 8.04 21.64
C LEU A 217 1.57 7.32 20.68
N ILE A 218 1.59 5.99 20.72
CA ILE A 218 2.40 5.16 19.82
C ILE A 218 2.01 5.42 18.36
N ALA A 219 0.73 5.32 18.05
CA ALA A 219 0.17 5.51 16.72
C ALA A 219 0.49 6.92 16.17
N SER A 220 0.36 7.95 17.00
CA SER A 220 0.65 9.34 16.59
C SER A 220 2.12 9.51 16.24
N VAL A 221 3.04 9.05 17.10
CA VAL A 221 4.49 9.22 16.85
C VAL A 221 4.91 8.42 15.61
N SER A 222 4.47 7.16 15.51
CA SER A 222 4.80 6.31 14.37
C SER A 222 4.24 6.86 13.07
N LYS A 223 2.95 7.24 13.01
CA LYS A 223 2.33 7.77 11.79
C LYS A 223 2.84 9.15 11.42
N PHE A 224 3.21 9.99 12.39
CA PHE A 224 3.87 11.25 12.08
C PHE A 224 5.19 11.01 11.34
N PHE A 225 6.01 10.07 11.83
CA PHE A 225 7.27 9.71 11.19
C PHE A 225 7.06 9.07 9.81
N THR A 226 6.16 8.10 9.70
CA THR A 226 5.87 7.39 8.44
C THR A 226 5.30 8.34 7.38
N ALA A 227 4.31 9.17 7.71
CA ALA A 227 3.71 10.12 6.78
C ALA A 227 4.72 11.17 6.32
N SER A 228 5.55 11.68 7.23
CA SER A 228 6.62 12.62 6.89
C SER A 228 7.66 11.96 5.98
N LEU A 229 8.13 10.76 6.32
CA LEU A 229 9.12 10.04 5.52
C LEU A 229 8.60 9.78 4.09
N LEU A 230 7.34 9.35 3.95
CA LEU A 230 6.73 9.10 2.65
C LEU A 230 6.51 10.39 1.86
N ALA A 231 6.05 11.46 2.49
CA ALA A 231 5.82 12.72 1.80
C ALA A 231 7.12 13.36 1.31
N TYR A 232 8.18 13.34 2.12
CA TYR A 232 9.49 13.88 1.74
C TYR A 232 10.31 12.94 0.85
N SER A 233 9.88 11.69 0.63
CA SER A 233 10.61 10.73 -0.20
C SER A 233 10.83 11.21 -1.64
N VAL A 234 9.84 11.91 -2.22
CA VAL A 234 9.91 12.45 -3.58
C VAL A 234 10.98 13.54 -3.67
N GLN A 235 10.92 14.51 -2.76
CA GLN A 235 11.90 15.61 -2.70
C GLN A 235 13.32 15.12 -2.39
N LEU A 236 13.44 14.10 -1.54
CA LEU A 236 14.72 13.47 -1.24
C LEU A 236 15.30 12.74 -2.48
N ALA A 237 14.46 12.09 -3.28
CA ALA A 237 14.87 11.43 -4.52
C ALA A 237 15.28 12.42 -5.62
N GLU A 238 14.72 13.64 -5.63
CA GLU A 238 15.15 14.70 -6.54
C GLU A 238 16.50 15.31 -6.14
N ASN A 239 16.71 15.51 -4.83
CA ASN A 239 17.96 16.10 -4.30
C ASN A 239 19.14 15.13 -4.32
N PHE A 240 18.88 13.83 -4.30
CA PHE A 240 19.88 12.80 -4.49
C PHE A 240 19.56 12.05 -5.78
N PRO A 241 20.19 12.37 -6.92
CA PRO A 241 20.02 11.63 -8.17
C PRO A 241 20.71 10.27 -8.04
N ILE A 242 20.11 9.40 -7.22
CA ILE A 242 20.54 8.04 -6.97
C ILE A 242 20.19 7.26 -8.22
N SER A 243 21.21 6.86 -8.97
CA SER A 243 21.06 5.94 -10.10
C SER A 243 20.25 4.72 -9.65
N GLY A 244 19.37 4.18 -10.51
CA GLY A 244 18.56 2.99 -10.18
C GLY A 244 19.38 1.83 -9.59
N THR A 245 20.65 1.71 -9.97
CA THR A 245 21.61 0.75 -9.42
C THR A 245 21.95 1.00 -7.94
N GLN A 246 22.12 2.26 -7.52
CA GLN A 246 22.39 2.62 -6.13
C GLN A 246 21.15 2.39 -5.24
N LEU A 247 19.95 2.62 -5.77
CA LEU A 247 18.69 2.31 -5.09
C LEU A 247 18.54 0.79 -4.87
N MET A 248 18.86 -0.01 -5.90
CA MET A 248 18.87 -1.48 -5.81
C MET A 248 19.88 -1.99 -4.79
N ILE A 249 21.08 -1.40 -4.74
CA ILE A 249 22.11 -1.73 -3.74
C ILE A 249 21.62 -1.37 -2.34
N GLY A 250 20.98 -0.20 -2.16
CA GLY A 250 20.42 0.23 -0.87
C GLY A 250 19.32 -0.69 -0.36
N ILE A 251 18.35 -1.06 -1.20
CA ILE A 251 17.29 -2.02 -0.86
C ILE A 251 17.87 -3.38 -0.53
N SER A 252 18.83 -3.85 -1.34
CA SER A 252 19.50 -5.13 -1.11
C SER A 252 20.26 -5.14 0.21
N ALA A 253 20.97 -4.06 0.55
CA ALA A 253 21.67 -3.90 1.81
C ALA A 253 20.70 -3.86 3.00
N ALA A 254 19.58 -3.14 2.89
CA ALA A 254 18.54 -3.11 3.93
C ALA A 254 17.94 -4.50 4.18
N VAL A 255 17.63 -5.27 3.12
CA VAL A 255 17.15 -6.66 3.23
C VAL A 255 18.21 -7.54 3.90
N LEU A 256 19.48 -7.37 3.56
CA LEU A 256 20.60 -8.11 4.14
C LEU A 256 20.77 -7.79 5.62
N ILE A 257 20.65 -6.52 6.02
CA ILE A 257 20.68 -6.08 7.42
C ILE A 257 19.51 -6.69 8.19
N ILE A 258 18.29 -6.62 7.65
CA ILE A 258 17.11 -7.23 8.27
C ILE A 258 17.29 -8.75 8.42
N PHE A 259 17.82 -9.41 7.39
CA PHE A 259 18.12 -10.84 7.43
C PHE A 259 19.17 -11.17 8.50
N VAL A 260 20.27 -10.41 8.57
CA VAL A 260 21.33 -10.59 9.58
C VAL A 260 20.77 -10.39 10.98
N ILE A 261 20.04 -9.29 11.23
CA ILE A 261 19.39 -9.02 12.52
C ILE A 261 18.46 -10.17 12.89
N SER A 262 17.63 -10.66 11.96
CA SER A 262 16.73 -11.78 12.18
C SER A 262 17.46 -13.09 12.50
N SER A 263 18.61 -13.33 11.86
CA SER A 263 19.44 -14.52 12.09
C SER A 263 20.17 -14.48 13.44
N LEU A 264 20.61 -13.29 13.85
CA LEU A 264 21.27 -13.06 15.14
C LEU A 264 20.28 -13.15 16.30
N THR A 265 19.08 -12.58 16.15
CA THR A 265 18.02 -12.75 17.15
C THR A 265 17.60 -14.22 17.28
N LYS A 266 17.50 -14.97 16.17
CA LYS A 266 17.18 -16.40 16.20
C LYS A 266 18.28 -17.23 16.88
N LYS A 267 19.57 -16.90 16.66
CA LYS A 267 20.71 -17.52 17.35
C LYS A 267 20.76 -17.18 18.84
N ALA A 268 20.50 -15.93 19.22
CA ALA A 268 20.46 -15.51 20.62
C ALA A 268 19.33 -16.20 21.40
N LEU A 269 18.12 -16.28 20.82
CA LEU A 269 16.96 -16.96 21.41
C LEU A 269 17.14 -18.48 21.56
N ASN A 270 17.85 -19.13 20.63
CA ASN A 270 18.16 -20.56 20.75
C ASN A 270 19.27 -20.85 21.77
N LYS A 271 20.14 -19.86 22.06
CA LYS A 271 21.19 -19.99 23.07
C LYS A 271 20.63 -19.88 24.49
N GLU A 272 19.55 -19.11 24.69
CA GLU A 272 18.87 -18.97 26.00
C GLU A 272 17.93 -20.14 26.34
N ARG A 273 17.45 -20.90 25.34
CA ARG A 273 16.59 -22.09 25.52
C ARG A 273 17.36 -23.40 25.71
N GLY A 274 18.68 -23.32 25.89
CA GLY A 274 19.58 -24.45 26.14
C GLY A 274 19.89 -24.67 27.63
N LEU A 275 18.85 -24.66 28.48
CA LEU A 275 18.82 -25.22 29.83
C LEU A 275 17.49 -25.96 30.00
#